data_AF-A0A7C2VVL1-F1
#
_entry.id   AF-A0A7C2VVL1-F1
#
_cell.length_a   1.000
_cell.length_b   1.000
_cell.length_c   1.000
_cell.angle_alpha   90.00
_cell.angle_beta   90.00
_cell.angle_gamma   90.00
#
_symmetry.space_group_name_H-M   'P 1'
#
loop_
_entity.id
_entity.type
_entity.pdbx_description
1 polymer ?
#
loop_
_entity_poly.entity_id
_entity_poly.type
_entity_poly.pdbx_seq_one_letter_code
_entity_poly.pdbx_strand_id
1 'polypeptide(L)'
;MGKLVVALALVFSGAILSWAAIPVPELIIYYDYEDFQNGLVIDKSGHGHDGKIVGNITQVPGKRGMGAQFERGSYLDLDGANFPADDIPEDEMSVCAWVKCQKTGDHHAIFNVR
;
A
#
# COMPACT_ATOMS: atom_id res chain seq x y z
N MET A 1 -22.33 -57.74 21.61
CA MET A 1 -21.86 -56.77 22.62
C MET A 1 -21.00 -55.73 21.92
N GLY A 2 -21.63 -54.73 21.29
CA GLY A 2 -20.95 -53.74 20.45
C GLY A 2 -20.37 -52.61 21.29
N LYS A 3 -19.06 -52.34 21.16
CA LYS A 3 -18.39 -51.22 21.83
C LYS A 3 -18.61 -49.96 20.99
N LEU A 4 -19.33 -49.00 21.57
CA LEU A 4 -19.47 -47.65 21.02
C LEU A 4 -18.16 -46.90 21.28
N VAL A 5 -17.43 -46.55 20.21
CA VAL A 5 -16.27 -45.65 20.29
C VAL A 5 -16.78 -44.25 19.97
N VAL A 6 -16.85 -43.39 20.98
CA VAL A 6 -17.13 -41.96 20.77
C VAL A 6 -15.79 -41.27 20.56
N ALA A 7 -15.52 -40.84 19.33
CA ALA A 7 -14.37 -40.01 19.01
C ALA A 7 -14.70 -38.55 19.36
N LEU A 8 -13.99 -38.00 20.35
CA LEU A 8 -14.08 -36.60 20.72
C LEU A 8 -13.25 -35.77 19.72
N ALA A 9 -13.91 -35.07 18.81
CA ALA A 9 -13.25 -34.14 17.91
C ALA A 9 -12.87 -32.87 18.68
N LEU A 10 -11.57 -32.68 18.94
CA LEU A 10 -11.00 -31.43 19.44
C LEU A 10 -11.01 -30.40 18.30
N VAL A 11 -11.96 -29.46 18.36
CA VAL A 11 -11.97 -28.28 17.49
C VAL A 11 -10.95 -27.28 18.04
N PHE A 12 -9.77 -27.20 17.42
CA PHE A 12 -8.82 -26.12 17.66
C PHE A 12 -9.34 -24.86 16.96
N SER A 13 -10.08 -24.03 17.68
CA SER A 13 -10.35 -22.66 17.25
C SER A 13 -9.04 -21.88 17.29
N GLY A 14 -8.34 -21.81 16.16
CA GLY A 14 -7.18 -20.94 16.00
C GLY A 14 -7.64 -19.49 16.15
N ALA A 15 -7.24 -18.83 17.24
CA ALA A 15 -7.40 -17.39 17.36
C ALA A 15 -6.54 -16.75 16.26
N ILE A 16 -7.21 -16.18 15.27
CA ILE A 16 -6.55 -15.40 14.23
C ILE A 16 -6.05 -14.14 14.94
N LEU A 17 -4.75 -14.04 15.17
CA LEU A 17 -4.14 -12.81 15.67
C LEU A 17 -4.12 -11.83 14.50
N SER A 18 -5.17 -11.01 14.38
CA SER A 18 -5.12 -9.85 13.52
C SER A 18 -4.14 -8.84 14.12
N TRP A 19 -3.03 -8.61 13.44
CA TRP A 19 -2.23 -7.43 13.67
C TRP A 19 -3.00 -6.27 13.07
N ALA A 20 -3.95 -5.73 13.83
CA ALA A 20 -4.55 -4.46 13.47
C ALA A 20 -3.45 -3.40 13.57
N ALA A 21 -2.96 -2.92 12.42
CA ALA A 21 -2.26 -1.65 12.38
C ALA A 21 -3.20 -0.64 13.04
N ILE A 22 -2.70 0.12 14.01
CA ILE A 22 -3.45 1.23 14.57
C ILE A 22 -3.73 2.16 13.38
N PRO A 23 -5.00 2.36 12.97
CA PRO A 23 -5.29 3.31 11.92
C PRO A 23 -4.79 4.66 12.42
N VAL A 24 -3.84 5.24 11.69
CA VAL A 24 -3.42 6.61 11.90
C VAL A 24 -4.43 7.41 11.07
N PRO A 25 -5.47 8.02 11.67
CA PRO A 25 -6.59 8.56 10.88
C PRO A 25 -6.15 9.68 9.93
N GLU A 26 -5.00 10.30 10.22
CA GLU A 26 -4.38 11.36 9.42
C GLU A 26 -3.51 10.83 8.27
N LEU A 27 -3.27 9.51 8.21
CA LEU A 27 -2.54 8.88 7.10
C LEU A 27 -3.50 8.67 5.94
N ILE A 28 -3.52 9.62 5.00
CA ILE A 28 -4.44 9.58 3.86
C ILE A 28 -4.03 8.51 2.84
N ILE A 29 -2.73 8.38 2.54
CA ILE A 29 -2.23 7.45 1.51
C ILE A 29 -1.07 6.63 2.07
N TYR A 30 -1.11 5.32 1.85
CA TYR A 30 0.00 4.45 2.20
C TYR A 30 0.23 3.34 1.16
N TYR A 31 1.31 3.47 0.40
CA TYR A 31 1.77 2.42 -0.52
C TYR A 31 2.98 1.69 0.06
N ASP A 32 2.75 0.48 0.54
CA ASP A 32 3.82 -0.46 0.88
C ASP A 32 4.36 -1.22 -0.35
N TYR A 33 3.63 -1.14 -1.47
CA TYR A 33 3.91 -1.80 -2.74
C TYR A 33 3.92 -3.34 -2.64
N GLU A 34 3.21 -3.95 -1.69
CA GLU A 34 3.08 -5.41 -1.59
C GLU A 34 2.04 -5.98 -2.57
N ASP A 35 0.99 -5.21 -2.89
CA ASP A 35 -0.11 -5.66 -3.74
C ASP A 35 -0.30 -4.78 -4.97
N PHE A 36 -0.08 -5.38 -6.15
CA PHE A 36 -0.42 -4.81 -7.45
C PHE A 36 -1.59 -5.58 -8.02
N GLN A 37 -2.70 -4.91 -8.33
CA GLN A 37 -3.91 -5.58 -8.83
C GLN A 37 -4.50 -4.81 -10.01
N ASN A 38 -4.68 -5.48 -11.15
CA ASN A 38 -5.35 -4.91 -12.33
C ASN A 38 -4.79 -3.55 -12.80
N GLY A 39 -3.47 -3.32 -12.65
CA GLY A 39 -2.83 -2.05 -13.00
C GLY A 39 -2.94 -0.96 -11.92
N LEU A 40 -3.29 -1.35 -10.70
CA LEU A 40 -3.32 -0.48 -9.51
C LEU A 40 -2.26 -0.91 -8.50
N VAL A 41 -1.72 0.06 -7.77
CA VAL A 41 -1.02 -0.15 -6.50
C VAL A 41 -2.03 0.07 -5.39
N ILE A 42 -2.21 -0.94 -4.54
CA ILE A 42 -3.26 -0.90 -3.51
C ILE A 42 -2.86 0.01 -2.36
N ASP A 43 -3.75 0.92 -1.99
CA ASP A 43 -3.63 1.76 -0.81
C ASP A 43 -3.92 0.98 0.46
N LYS A 44 -3.03 1.12 1.44
CA LYS A 44 -3.08 0.45 2.73
C LYS A 44 -3.46 1.38 3.88
N SER A 45 -3.78 2.65 3.59
CA SER A 45 -4.27 3.59 4.61
C SER A 45 -5.67 3.22 5.12
N GLY A 46 -6.47 2.61 4.25
CA GLY A 46 -7.89 2.34 4.49
C GLY A 46 -8.85 3.33 3.83
N HIS A 47 -8.33 4.36 3.15
CA HIS A 47 -9.15 5.35 2.42
C HIS A 47 -9.48 4.91 0.99
N GLY A 48 -8.70 3.96 0.44
CA GLY A 48 -8.98 3.39 -0.88
C GLY A 48 -8.46 4.25 -2.03
N HIS A 49 -7.44 5.05 -1.78
CA HIS A 49 -6.76 5.86 -2.80
C HIS A 49 -5.80 5.01 -3.61
N ASP A 50 -6.30 3.95 -4.25
CA ASP A 50 -5.47 3.05 -5.06
C ASP A 50 -4.80 3.82 -6.20
N GLY A 51 -3.47 3.68 -6.31
CA GLY A 51 -2.69 4.40 -7.30
C GLY A 51 -2.75 3.72 -8.65
N LYS A 52 -3.34 4.36 -9.67
CA LYS A 52 -3.38 3.82 -11.02
C LYS A 52 -2.02 3.93 -11.69
N ILE A 53 -1.48 2.82 -12.17
CA ILE A 53 -0.18 2.78 -12.84
C ILE A 53 -0.28 3.44 -14.21
N VAL A 54 0.50 4.50 -14.42
CA VAL A 54 0.73 5.11 -15.72
C VAL A 54 2.19 4.90 -16.11
N GLY A 55 2.42 4.32 -17.28
CA GLY A 55 3.76 3.96 -17.75
C GLY A 55 4.19 2.57 -17.28
N ASN A 56 5.49 2.41 -16.98
CA ASN A 56 6.07 1.13 -16.57
C ASN A 56 6.57 1.21 -15.12
N ILE A 57 5.83 0.56 -14.24
CA ILE A 57 6.14 0.43 -12.82
C ILE A 57 6.14 -1.06 -12.49
N THR A 58 7.23 -1.56 -11.93
CA THR A 58 7.37 -2.97 -11.55
C THR A 58 7.60 -3.11 -10.06
N GLN A 59 7.02 -4.16 -9.49
CA GLN A 59 7.26 -4.54 -8.10
C GLN A 59 8.62 -5.26 -7.99
N VAL A 60 9.45 -4.81 -7.06
CA VAL A 60 10.80 -5.34 -6.81
C VAL A 60 11.08 -5.42 -5.32
N PRO A 61 12.03 -6.25 -4.84
CA PRO A 61 12.43 -6.21 -3.45
C PRO A 61 12.88 -4.81 -3.00
N GLY A 62 12.23 -4.30 -1.95
CA GLY A 62 12.38 -2.94 -1.45
C GLY A 62 13.20 -2.86 -0.15
N LYS A 63 13.12 -1.71 0.51
CA LYS A 63 13.78 -1.49 1.83
C LYS A 63 13.12 -2.31 2.93
N ARG A 64 11.81 -2.51 2.85
CA ARG A 64 10.99 -3.35 3.72
C ARG A 64 10.03 -4.11 2.81
N GLY A 65 10.16 -5.44 2.76
CA GLY A 65 9.35 -6.24 1.83
C GLY A 65 9.58 -5.81 0.38
N MET A 66 8.51 -5.44 -0.32
CA MET A 66 8.52 -4.97 -1.69
C MET A 66 8.67 -3.46 -1.81
N GLY A 67 8.82 -3.00 -3.04
CA GLY A 67 8.90 -1.62 -3.45
C GLY A 67 8.57 -1.50 -4.93
N ALA A 68 8.32 -0.29 -5.40
CA ALA A 68 8.08 -0.03 -6.81
C ALA A 68 9.31 0.58 -7.49
N GLN A 69 9.69 0.02 -8.63
CA GLN A 69 10.65 0.62 -9.54
C GLN A 69 9.90 1.38 -10.63
N PHE A 70 10.14 2.69 -10.70
CA PHE A 70 9.54 3.58 -11.68
C PHE A 70 10.52 3.83 -12.82
N GLU A 71 10.12 3.55 -14.06
CA GLU A 71 10.86 4.01 -15.24
C GLU A 71 10.56 5.48 -15.55
N ARG A 72 11.42 6.12 -16.36
CA ARG A 72 11.28 7.53 -16.75
C ARG A 72 9.88 7.80 -17.31
N GLY A 73 9.19 8.78 -16.74
CA GLY A 73 7.84 9.19 -17.17
C GLY A 73 6.70 8.38 -16.57
N SER A 74 6.99 7.39 -15.72
CA SER A 74 5.98 6.60 -15.02
C SER A 74 5.59 7.23 -13.70
N TYR A 75 4.32 7.10 -13.31
CA TYR A 75 3.78 7.65 -12.06
C TYR A 75 2.50 6.89 -11.65
N LEU A 76 2.09 7.09 -10.41
CA LEU A 76 0.76 6.70 -9.95
C LEU A 76 -0.19 7.88 -10.15
N ASP A 77 -1.26 7.67 -10.89
CA ASP A 77 -2.37 8.61 -11.02
C ASP A 77 -3.37 8.34 -9.89
N LEU A 78 -3.63 9.37 -9.09
CA LEU A 78 -4.51 9.32 -7.92
C LEU A 78 -5.92 9.86 -8.24
N ASP A 79 -6.24 10.04 -9.53
CA ASP A 79 -7.49 10.66 -9.97
C ASP A 79 -7.72 12.03 -9.32
N GLY A 80 -6.73 12.90 -9.42
CA GLY A 80 -6.73 14.20 -8.74
C GLY A 80 -7.95 15.09 -9.04
N ALA A 81 -8.62 14.89 -10.16
CA ALA A 81 -9.85 15.60 -10.50
C ALA A 81 -11.06 15.18 -9.64
N ASN A 82 -11.05 13.96 -9.11
CA ASN A 82 -12.12 13.40 -8.29
C ASN A 82 -11.65 13.03 -6.88
N PHE A 83 -10.46 13.49 -6.47
CA PHE A 83 -9.92 13.20 -5.14
C PHE A 83 -10.85 13.80 -4.06
N PRO A 84 -11.26 13.03 -3.03
CA PRO A 84 -12.21 13.50 -2.02
C PRO A 84 -11.68 14.72 -1.26
N ALA A 85 -12.50 15.77 -1.16
CA ALA A 85 -12.10 17.02 -0.52
C ALA A 85 -11.69 16.84 0.95
N ASP A 86 -12.37 15.95 1.68
CA ASP A 86 -12.10 15.66 3.09
C ASP A 86 -10.71 15.03 3.32
N ASP A 87 -10.10 14.47 2.27
CA ASP A 87 -8.79 13.82 2.32
C ASP A 87 -7.66 14.72 1.78
N ILE A 88 -7.97 15.92 1.31
CA ILE A 88 -6.97 16.89 0.83
C ILE A 88 -6.41 17.65 2.04
N PRO A 89 -5.10 17.58 2.32
CA PRO A 89 -4.52 18.37 3.40
C PRO A 89 -4.47 19.86 3.01
N GLU A 90 -5.18 20.71 3.75
CA GLU A 90 -5.26 22.16 3.48
C GLU A 90 -4.20 23.00 4.20
N ASP A 91 -3.77 22.58 5.39
CA ASP A 91 -2.86 23.34 6.26
C ASP A 91 -1.47 22.71 6.34
N GLU A 92 -1.39 21.52 6.92
CA GLU A 92 -0.15 20.83 7.25
C GLU A 92 -0.17 19.41 6.67
N MET A 93 0.96 19.00 6.10
CA MET A 93 1.12 17.63 5.60
C MET A 93 2.53 17.11 5.87
N SER A 94 2.64 15.79 5.95
CA SER A 94 3.91 15.07 5.99
C SER A 94 4.00 14.10 4.84
N VAL A 95 5.14 14.07 4.16
CA VAL A 95 5.46 13.06 3.14
C VAL A 95 6.69 12.28 3.61
N CYS A 96 6.56 10.96 3.71
CA CYS A 96 7.64 10.06 4.11
C CYS A 96 7.76 8.91 3.10
N ALA A 97 8.97 8.66 2.60
CA ALA A 97 9.22 7.60 1.63
C ALA A 97 10.62 7.00 1.78
N TRP A 98 10.74 5.71 1.50
CA TRP A 98 12.03 5.06 1.24
C TRP A 98 12.34 5.18 -0.24
N VAL A 99 13.39 5.92 -0.59
CA VAL A 99 13.77 6.15 -1.99
C VAL A 99 15.18 5.65 -2.27
N LYS A 100 15.31 4.86 -3.34
CA LYS A 100 16.60 4.46 -3.91
C LYS A 100 16.75 5.11 -5.28
N CYS A 101 17.40 6.28 -5.30
CA CYS A 101 17.68 6.98 -6.55
C CYS A 101 18.67 6.18 -7.40
N GLN A 102 18.35 5.98 -8.68
CA GLN A 102 19.32 5.55 -9.67
C GLN A 102 19.96 6.79 -10.31
N LYS A 103 21.21 6.67 -10.78
CA LYS A 103 21.91 7.79 -11.42
C LYS A 103 21.30 8.05 -12.79
N THR A 104 20.25 8.87 -12.84
CA THR A 104 19.53 9.20 -14.08
C THR A 104 20.08 10.42 -14.82
N GLY A 105 20.98 11.17 -14.19
CA GLY A 105 21.52 12.43 -14.76
C GLY A 105 20.56 13.63 -14.68
N ASP A 106 19.44 13.47 -13.98
CA ASP A 106 18.34 14.44 -13.87
C ASP A 106 17.98 14.72 -12.39
N HIS A 107 17.01 15.61 -12.15
CA HIS A 107 16.47 15.90 -10.81
C HIS A 107 15.54 14.79 -10.30
N HIS A 108 15.56 14.56 -8.98
CA HIS A 108 14.59 13.70 -8.28
C HIS A 108 13.85 14.53 -7.23
N ALA A 109 12.54 14.28 -7.09
CA ALA A 109 11.71 14.91 -6.08
C ALA A 109 10.81 13.85 -5.42
N ILE A 110 10.58 14.01 -4.13
CA ILE A 110 9.57 13.23 -3.36
C ILE A 110 8.28 14.04 -3.24
N PHE A 111 8.40 15.37 -3.19
CA PHE A 111 7.29 16.30 -3.17
C PHE A 111 7.65 17.52 -4.02
N ASN A 112 6.70 18.03 -4.80
CA ASN A 112 6.88 19.19 -5.66
C ASN A 112 5.55 19.93 -5.85
N VAL A 113 5.50 21.20 -5.49
CA VAL A 113 4.42 22.14 -5.84
C VAL A 113 4.89 22.94 -7.02
N ARG A 114 4.26 22.72 -8.18
CA ARG A 114 4.51 23.52 -9.39
C ARG A 114 3.65 24.78 -9.38
#